data_AF-A0A1G0D9Q3-F1
#
_entry.id   AF-A0A1G0D9Q3-F1
#
_cell.length_a   1.000
_cell.length_b   1.000
_cell.length_c   1.000
_cell.angle_alpha   90.00
_cell.angle_beta   90.00
_cell.angle_gamma   90.00
#
_symmetry.space_group_name_H-M   'P 1'
#
loop_
_entity.id
_entity.type
_entity.pdbx_description
1 polymer ?
#
loop_
_entity_poly.entity_id
_entity_poly.type
_entity_poly.pdbx_seq_one_letter_code
_entity_poly.pdbx_strand_id
1 'polypeptide(L)'
;MGSELSVSLSLDNLPVTFHPAEGAPVPMPFRSREVGIISFHPWRNAYFIEGEYFNPQTKAGVSPWPMNLPRYAWWLELDGKITEIVIPPAMKNKRGTWDELVPTKLGIATVSHSGWKSDHDPGDQGVYLIDGEHVEKVLDGVVEQMGVSPDGCRLAVANAPNNATNHQGEYDKQFRTMKVIELCRPQGGK
;
A
#
# COMPACT_ATOMS: atom_id res chain seq x y z
N MET A 1 21.28 -18.79 -41.95
CA MET A 1 20.33 -19.45 -41.03
C MET A 1 20.45 -18.74 -39.69
N GLY A 2 19.63 -17.72 -39.45
CA GLY A 2 19.54 -17.04 -38.16
C GLY A 2 18.24 -17.46 -37.50
N SER A 3 18.31 -18.10 -36.34
CA SER A 3 17.12 -18.38 -35.54
C SER A 3 16.72 -17.11 -34.82
N GLU A 4 15.59 -16.52 -35.20
CA GLU A 4 14.90 -15.57 -34.35
C GLU A 4 14.39 -16.33 -33.12
N LEU A 5 15.03 -16.07 -31.98
CA LEU A 5 14.49 -16.42 -30.67
C LEU A 5 13.28 -15.51 -30.42
N SER A 6 12.09 -15.95 -30.78
CA SER A 6 10.86 -15.33 -30.29
C SER A 6 10.72 -15.71 -28.82
N VAL A 7 11.11 -14.79 -27.94
CA VAL A 7 10.74 -14.88 -26.52
C VAL A 7 9.23 -14.66 -26.45
N SER A 8 8.48 -15.76 -26.44
CA SER A 8 7.08 -15.78 -26.03
C SER A 8 7.04 -15.31 -24.57
N LEU A 9 6.68 -14.03 -24.36
CA LEU A 9 6.30 -13.55 -23.04
C LEU A 9 5.01 -14.28 -22.65
N SER A 10 5.16 -15.41 -21.95
CA SER A 10 4.02 -16.15 -21.43
C SER A 10 3.14 -15.22 -20.57
N LEU A 11 1.85 -15.22 -20.88
CA LEU A 11 0.81 -14.54 -20.11
C LEU A 11 0.41 -15.34 -18.86
N ASP A 12 1.12 -16.42 -18.53
CA ASP A 12 0.75 -17.30 -17.45
C ASP A 12 1.05 -16.64 -16.09
N ASN A 13 0.17 -16.91 -15.12
CA ASN A 13 0.34 -16.53 -13.73
C ASN A 13 0.97 -17.72 -13.01
N LEU A 14 2.30 -17.75 -12.90
CA LEU A 14 3.06 -18.93 -12.50
C LEU A 14 3.14 -19.04 -10.97
N PRO A 15 3.20 -20.27 -10.39
CA PRO A 15 3.47 -20.44 -8.97
C PRO A 15 4.78 -19.76 -8.56
N VAL A 16 4.79 -19.14 -7.38
CA VAL A 16 6.01 -18.56 -6.78
C VAL A 16 6.49 -19.47 -5.66
N THR A 17 7.80 -19.65 -5.56
CA THR A 17 8.45 -20.41 -4.49
C THR A 17 9.51 -19.54 -3.85
N PHE A 18 9.50 -19.46 -2.52
CA PHE A 18 10.59 -18.87 -1.75
C PHE A 18 11.70 -19.91 -1.54
N HIS A 19 12.94 -19.50 -1.79
CA HIS A 19 14.12 -20.33 -1.56
C HIS A 19 14.91 -19.74 -0.39
N PRO A 20 14.77 -20.27 0.84
CA PRO A 20 15.58 -19.82 1.96
C PRO A 20 17.06 -20.12 1.72
N ALA A 21 17.94 -19.39 2.40
CA ALA A 21 19.39 -19.64 2.33
C ALA A 21 19.74 -21.07 2.77
N GLU A 22 18.97 -21.60 3.72
CA GLU A 22 19.06 -22.98 4.20
C GLU A 22 17.66 -23.58 4.31
N GLY A 23 17.51 -24.85 3.95
CA GLY A 23 16.24 -25.58 4.05
C GLY A 23 15.55 -25.87 2.72
N ALA A 24 14.30 -26.33 2.80
CA ALA A 24 13.51 -26.69 1.63
C ALA A 24 12.80 -25.46 1.03
N PRO A 25 12.56 -25.43 -0.29
CA PRO A 25 11.75 -24.40 -0.91
C PRO A 25 10.33 -24.36 -0.33
N VAL A 26 9.79 -23.16 -0.11
CA VAL A 26 8.45 -22.93 0.45
C VAL A 26 7.53 -22.39 -0.65
N PRO A 27 6.41 -23.05 -0.96
CA PRO A 27 5.45 -22.52 -1.93
C PRO A 27 4.78 -21.25 -1.38
N MET A 28 4.69 -20.21 -2.19
CA MET A 28 4.00 -18.97 -1.82
C MET A 28 2.49 -19.08 -2.06
N PRO A 29 1.67 -18.38 -1.25
CA PRO A 29 0.21 -18.36 -1.41
C PRO A 29 -0.25 -17.47 -2.58
N PHE A 30 0.69 -16.89 -3.33
CA PHE A 30 0.46 -16.02 -4.48
C PHE A 30 1.29 -16.48 -5.68
N ARG A 31 0.90 -15.99 -6.85
CA ARG A 31 1.53 -16.26 -8.14
C ARG A 31 2.26 -15.03 -8.67
N SER A 32 3.03 -15.21 -9.74
CA SER A 32 3.99 -14.21 -10.23
C SER A 32 3.38 -12.87 -10.64
N ARG A 33 2.08 -12.82 -11.00
CA ARG A 33 1.37 -11.59 -11.38
C ARG A 33 0.49 -11.02 -10.26
N GLU A 34 0.59 -11.60 -9.07
CA GLU A 34 -0.13 -11.17 -7.87
C GLU A 34 0.81 -10.48 -6.87
N VAL A 35 2.08 -10.26 -7.28
CA VAL A 35 3.13 -9.63 -6.47
C VAL A 35 3.43 -8.25 -7.02
N GLY A 36 3.30 -7.24 -6.17
CA GLY A 36 3.71 -5.87 -6.44
C GLY A 36 5.03 -5.54 -5.75
N ILE A 37 5.00 -4.47 -4.95
CA ILE A 37 6.19 -3.96 -4.25
C ILE A 37 6.61 -4.91 -3.13
N ILE A 38 7.91 -5.17 -3.05
CA ILE A 38 8.55 -5.90 -1.94
C ILE A 38 9.45 -4.93 -1.19
N SER A 39 9.29 -4.85 0.13
CA SER A 39 10.10 -3.98 0.99
C SER A 39 10.48 -4.67 2.29
N PHE A 40 11.65 -4.37 2.84
CA PHE A 40 12.11 -4.95 4.10
C PHE A 40 11.87 -4.00 5.27
N HIS A 41 11.35 -4.53 6.39
CA HIS A 41 11.01 -3.74 7.57
C HIS A 41 11.79 -4.21 8.81
N PRO A 42 12.82 -3.46 9.25
CA PRO A 42 13.70 -3.87 10.34
C PRO A 42 12.98 -4.14 11.67
N TRP A 43 11.96 -3.35 12.01
CA TRP A 43 11.18 -3.51 13.25
C TRP A 43 10.41 -4.84 13.33
N ARG A 44 10.17 -5.50 12.20
CA ARG A 44 9.57 -6.84 12.13
C ARG A 44 10.56 -7.92 11.71
N ASN A 45 11.73 -7.54 11.21
CA ASN A 45 12.71 -8.43 10.60
C ASN A 45 12.07 -9.33 9.50
N ALA A 46 11.27 -8.72 8.63
CA ALA A 46 10.50 -9.41 7.61
C ALA A 46 10.33 -8.54 6.35
N TYR A 47 10.04 -9.19 5.23
CA TYR A 47 9.63 -8.52 4.00
C TYR A 47 8.11 -8.33 3.99
N PHE A 48 7.67 -7.12 3.66
CA PHE A 48 6.31 -6.83 3.28
C PHE A 48 6.19 -7.01 1.76
N ILE A 49 5.18 -7.78 1.35
CA ILE A 49 4.88 -8.06 -0.06
C ILE A 49 3.49 -7.51 -0.31
N GLU A 50 3.41 -6.46 -1.11
CA GLU A 50 2.17 -5.88 -1.55
C GLU A 50 1.55 -6.75 -2.65
N GLY A 51 0.26 -7.08 -2.51
CA GLY A 51 -0.46 -7.79 -3.55
C GLY A 51 -0.86 -6.90 -4.71
N GLU A 52 -0.82 -7.49 -5.90
CA GLU A 52 -1.43 -6.97 -7.13
C GLU A 52 -2.67 -7.80 -7.52
N TYR A 53 -3.67 -7.13 -8.10
CA TYR A 53 -4.87 -7.80 -8.55
C TYR A 53 -4.64 -8.38 -9.94
N PHE A 54 -4.66 -9.71 -10.05
CA PHE A 54 -4.65 -10.41 -11.32
C PHE A 54 -6.08 -10.71 -11.78
N ASN A 55 -6.45 -10.21 -12.96
CA ASN A 55 -7.72 -10.53 -13.59
C ASN A 55 -7.58 -11.81 -14.45
N PRO A 56 -8.22 -12.93 -14.07
CA PRO A 56 -8.07 -14.19 -14.79
C PRO A 56 -8.74 -14.19 -16.17
N GLN A 57 -9.75 -13.34 -16.40
CA GLN A 57 -10.43 -13.22 -17.69
C GLN A 57 -9.55 -12.52 -18.72
N THR A 58 -8.82 -11.48 -18.32
CA THR A 58 -7.92 -10.72 -19.22
C THR A 58 -6.47 -11.20 -19.16
N LYS A 59 -6.13 -12.08 -18.21
CA LYS A 59 -4.77 -12.55 -17.91
C LYS A 59 -3.78 -11.41 -17.65
N ALA A 60 -4.25 -10.32 -17.03
CA ALA A 60 -3.45 -9.13 -16.78
C ALA A 60 -3.59 -8.65 -15.34
N GLY A 61 -2.53 -8.04 -14.82
CA GLY A 61 -2.62 -7.20 -13.63
C GLY A 61 -3.52 -6.00 -13.94
N VAL A 62 -4.45 -5.67 -13.04
CA VAL A 62 -5.35 -4.52 -13.21
C VAL A 62 -5.07 -3.52 -12.11
N SER A 63 -4.80 -2.29 -12.54
CA SER A 63 -4.79 -1.11 -11.69
C SER A 63 -5.85 -0.13 -12.19
N PRO A 64 -6.70 0.42 -11.30
CA PRO A 64 -6.69 0.20 -9.85
C PRO A 64 -7.28 -1.14 -9.42
N TRP A 65 -7.03 -1.53 -8.16
CA TRP A 65 -7.63 -2.70 -7.51
C TRP A 65 -9.18 -2.59 -7.50
N PRO A 66 -9.94 -3.68 -7.73
CA PRO A 66 -11.40 -3.62 -7.69
C PRO A 66 -11.97 -3.20 -6.32
N MET A 67 -12.75 -2.11 -6.29
CA MET A 67 -13.22 -1.47 -5.05
C MET A 67 -14.06 -2.37 -4.10
N ASN A 68 -14.66 -3.45 -4.61
CA ASN A 68 -15.54 -4.34 -3.84
C ASN A 68 -14.85 -5.62 -3.37
N LEU A 69 -13.55 -5.79 -3.65
CA LEU A 69 -12.77 -6.94 -3.25
C LEU A 69 -11.77 -6.56 -2.15
N PRO A 70 -11.50 -7.46 -1.19
CA PRO A 70 -10.40 -7.26 -0.27
C PRO A 70 -9.09 -7.21 -1.05
N ARG A 71 -8.13 -6.46 -0.52
CA ARG A 71 -6.74 -6.46 -1.00
C ARG A 71 -5.90 -7.36 -0.10
N TYR A 72 -4.88 -7.98 -0.66
CA TYR A 72 -4.00 -8.88 0.08
C TYR A 72 -2.59 -8.30 0.12
N ALA A 73 -1.93 -8.53 1.24
CA ALA A 73 -0.50 -8.34 1.40
C ALA A 73 0.04 -9.48 2.28
N TRP A 74 1.35 -9.68 2.29
CA TRP A 74 1.96 -10.74 3.07
C TRP A 74 3.20 -10.25 3.80
N TRP A 75 3.38 -10.76 5.02
CA TRP A 75 4.67 -10.75 5.70
C TRP A 75 5.40 -12.04 5.39
N LEU A 76 6.61 -11.94 4.84
CA LEU A 76 7.55 -13.05 4.68
C LEU A 76 8.69 -12.87 5.68
N GLU A 77 8.70 -13.71 6.71
CA GLU A 77 9.78 -13.78 7.70
C GLU A 77 11.01 -14.49 7.09
N LEU A 78 12.20 -14.24 7.65
CA LEU A 78 13.46 -14.76 7.11
C LEU A 78 13.58 -16.29 7.19
N ASP A 79 12.79 -16.93 8.05
CA ASP A 79 12.68 -18.39 8.16
C ASP A 79 11.72 -19.00 7.11
N GLY A 80 11.14 -18.17 6.25
CA GLY A 80 10.18 -18.57 5.23
C GLY A 80 8.73 -18.66 5.72
N LYS A 81 8.46 -18.35 6.99
CA LYS A 81 7.09 -18.23 7.48
C LYS A 81 6.39 -17.06 6.81
N ILE A 82 5.19 -17.34 6.29
CA ILE A 82 4.36 -16.35 5.64
C ILE A 82 3.09 -16.09 6.47
N THR A 83 2.76 -14.81 6.61
CA THR A 83 1.50 -14.37 7.24
C THR A 83 0.74 -13.50 6.26
N GLU A 84 -0.47 -13.91 5.92
CA GLU A 84 -1.37 -13.12 5.09
C GLU A 84 -2.00 -11.97 5.89
N ILE A 85 -2.17 -10.84 5.21
CA ILE A 85 -2.87 -9.67 5.70
C ILE A 85 -4.01 -9.39 4.73
N VAL A 86 -5.23 -9.36 5.27
CA VAL A 86 -6.42 -9.00 4.52
C VAL A 86 -6.71 -7.54 4.78
N ILE A 87 -6.68 -6.74 3.71
CA ILE A 87 -6.99 -5.32 3.74
C ILE A 87 -8.45 -5.17 3.30
N PRO A 88 -9.31 -4.56 4.12
CA PRO A 88 -10.72 -4.43 3.79
C PRO A 88 -10.91 -3.64 2.49
N PRO A 89 -11.95 -3.95 1.70
CA PRO A 89 -12.28 -3.18 0.51
C PRO A 89 -12.34 -1.69 0.83
N ALA A 90 -11.93 -0.85 -0.12
CA ALA A 90 -12.04 0.58 0.03
C ALA A 90 -13.50 0.97 0.36
N MET A 91 -13.66 2.00 1.19
CA MET A 91 -14.96 2.35 1.79
C MET A 91 -16.06 2.43 0.71
N LYS A 92 -17.07 1.54 0.80
CA LYS A 92 -18.13 1.28 -0.20
C LYS A 92 -18.86 2.51 -0.76
N ASN A 93 -18.83 3.64 -0.04
CA ASN A 93 -19.61 4.83 -0.36
C ASN A 93 -18.76 5.95 -1.02
N LYS A 94 -17.46 5.72 -1.20
CA LYS A 94 -16.48 6.75 -1.55
C LYS A 94 -15.69 6.23 -2.73
N ARG A 95 -15.53 7.05 -3.76
CA ARG A 95 -14.91 6.73 -5.07
C ARG A 95 -13.39 6.48 -4.94
N GLY A 96 -12.97 5.71 -3.95
CA GLY A 96 -11.59 5.61 -3.48
C GLY A 96 -11.02 4.25 -3.71
N THR A 97 -9.76 4.27 -4.10
CA THR A 97 -8.87 3.13 -4.12
C THR A 97 -7.87 3.32 -2.99
N TRP A 98 -7.45 2.21 -2.39
CA TRP A 98 -6.27 2.20 -1.52
C TRP A 98 -5.07 2.10 -2.45
N ASP A 99 -4.38 3.21 -2.66
CA ASP A 99 -3.30 3.28 -3.65
C ASP A 99 -1.99 2.74 -3.04
N GLU A 100 -1.48 3.42 -2.02
CA GLU A 100 -0.23 3.05 -1.35
C GLU A 100 -0.51 2.22 -0.08
N LEU A 101 0.22 1.12 0.11
CA LEU A 101 0.18 0.33 1.35
C LEU A 101 1.53 0.37 2.04
N VAL A 102 1.62 1.13 3.13
CA VAL A 102 2.86 1.30 3.88
C VAL A 102 2.72 0.66 5.26
N PRO A 103 3.42 -0.44 5.54
CA PRO A 103 3.28 -1.11 6.81
C PRO A 103 3.96 -0.31 7.93
N THR A 104 3.27 -0.26 9.06
CA THR A 104 3.70 0.36 10.31
C THR A 104 3.64 -0.69 11.42
N LYS A 105 4.18 -0.36 12.60
CA LYS A 105 4.11 -1.26 13.76
C LYS A 105 2.68 -1.47 14.28
N LEU A 106 1.76 -0.54 14.01
CA LEU A 106 0.37 -0.60 14.47
C LEU A 106 -0.61 -1.13 13.41
N GLY A 107 -0.17 -1.34 12.17
CA GLY A 107 -1.07 -1.68 11.07
C GLY A 107 -0.54 -1.20 9.73
N ILE A 108 -1.41 -1.07 8.74
CA ILE A 108 -1.05 -0.57 7.39
C ILE A 108 -1.56 0.85 7.22
N ALA A 109 -0.65 1.79 6.96
CA ALA A 109 -1.01 3.13 6.53
C ALA A 109 -1.33 3.11 5.02
N THR A 110 -2.39 3.79 4.62
CA THR A 110 -2.79 3.90 3.21
C THR A 110 -3.38 5.26 2.88
N VAL A 111 -3.34 5.62 1.60
CA VAL A 111 -3.90 6.89 1.11
C VAL A 111 -5.25 6.65 0.45
N SER A 112 -6.21 7.53 0.76
CA SER A 112 -7.37 7.74 -0.12
C SER A 112 -7.22 9.08 -0.84
N HIS A 113 -7.26 9.06 -2.17
CA HIS A 113 -7.27 10.27 -3.00
C HIS A 113 -8.69 10.76 -3.35
N SER A 114 -9.72 10.11 -2.81
CA SER A 114 -11.11 10.30 -3.23
C SER A 114 -12.00 10.95 -2.17
N GLY A 115 -13.26 11.21 -2.55
CA GLY A 115 -14.28 11.68 -1.62
C GLY A 115 -14.08 13.12 -1.14
N TRP A 116 -13.35 13.93 -1.92
CA TRP A 116 -13.28 15.37 -1.67
C TRP A 116 -14.67 15.99 -1.88
N LYS A 117 -15.01 16.97 -1.05
CA LYS A 117 -16.32 17.65 -1.10
C LYS A 117 -16.25 18.98 -1.84
N SER A 118 -15.14 19.70 -1.68
CA SER A 118 -14.86 20.96 -2.38
C SER A 118 -13.34 21.21 -2.42
N ASP A 119 -12.90 22.29 -3.06
CA ASP A 119 -11.47 22.62 -3.07
C ASP A 119 -10.90 22.95 -1.68
N HIS A 120 -11.74 23.37 -0.74
CA HIS A 120 -11.34 23.70 0.63
C HIS A 120 -11.68 22.63 1.66
N ASP A 121 -12.52 21.66 1.30
CA ASP A 121 -12.93 20.54 2.15
C ASP A 121 -12.43 19.22 1.55
N PRO A 122 -11.36 18.63 2.12
CA PRO A 122 -10.76 17.40 1.60
C PRO A 122 -11.68 16.19 1.74
N GLY A 123 -12.77 16.29 2.51
CA GLY A 123 -13.71 15.20 2.74
C GLY A 123 -13.00 13.94 3.22
N ASP A 124 -12.93 12.93 2.35
CA ASP A 124 -12.34 11.63 2.67
C ASP A 124 -10.90 11.48 2.21
N GLN A 125 -10.33 12.49 1.57
CA GLN A 125 -8.92 12.48 1.20
C GLN A 125 -8.04 12.50 2.44
N GLY A 126 -7.03 11.65 2.46
CA GLY A 126 -6.12 11.60 3.59
C GLY A 126 -5.40 10.28 3.78
N VAL A 127 -4.74 10.17 4.92
CA VAL A 127 -4.09 8.94 5.38
C VAL A 127 -5.03 8.19 6.33
N TYR A 128 -5.10 6.89 6.13
CA TYR A 128 -5.84 5.96 6.97
C TYR A 128 -4.89 4.91 7.55
N LEU A 129 -5.14 4.50 8.79
CA LEU A 129 -4.48 3.37 9.44
C LEU A 129 -5.47 2.20 9.49
N ILE A 130 -5.02 1.04 9.00
CA ILE A 130 -5.78 -0.20 8.96
C ILE A 130 -5.15 -1.19 9.93
N ASP A 131 -5.95 -1.66 10.90
CA ASP A 131 -5.58 -2.74 11.83
C ASP A 131 -6.71 -3.78 11.87
N GLY A 132 -6.53 -4.88 11.13
CA GLY A 132 -7.59 -5.86 10.89
C GLY A 132 -8.79 -5.23 10.20
N GLU A 133 -9.96 -5.29 10.85
CA GLU A 133 -11.20 -4.65 10.36
C GLU A 133 -11.32 -3.18 10.76
N HIS A 134 -10.47 -2.69 11.66
CA HIS A 134 -10.50 -1.31 12.10
C HIS A 134 -9.81 -0.39 11.09
N VAL A 135 -10.49 0.68 10.69
CA VAL A 135 -9.96 1.69 9.76
C VAL A 135 -10.18 3.06 10.37
N GLU A 136 -9.09 3.77 10.64
CA GLU A 136 -9.10 5.11 11.23
C GLU A 136 -8.45 6.12 10.28
N LYS A 137 -9.04 7.31 10.14
CA LYS A 137 -8.39 8.43 9.43
C LYS A 137 -7.43 9.14 10.38
N VAL A 138 -6.15 9.16 10.05
CA VAL A 138 -5.09 9.75 10.89
C VAL A 138 -4.59 11.10 10.38
N LEU A 139 -4.90 11.45 9.12
CA LEU A 139 -4.57 12.76 8.54
C LEU A 139 -5.56 13.14 7.44
N ASP A 140 -6.04 14.37 7.45
CA ASP A 140 -6.83 14.96 6.36
C ASP A 140 -5.96 15.57 5.26
N GLY A 141 -6.49 15.59 4.04
CA GLY A 141 -5.96 16.36 2.93
C GLY A 141 -5.40 15.51 1.79
N VAL A 142 -4.82 16.18 0.80
CA VAL A 142 -4.15 15.51 -0.32
C VAL A 142 -2.80 15.00 0.16
N VAL A 143 -2.53 13.74 -0.10
CA VAL A 143 -1.26 13.07 0.23
C VAL A 143 -0.59 12.68 -1.06
N GLU A 144 0.71 12.93 -1.16
CA GLU A 144 1.47 12.64 -2.38
C GLU A 144 2.45 11.49 -2.18
N GLN A 145 3.03 11.41 -0.97
CA GLN A 145 3.99 10.38 -0.60
C GLN A 145 3.91 10.12 0.89
N MET A 146 4.22 8.87 1.25
CA MET A 146 4.40 8.44 2.64
C MET A 146 5.75 7.75 2.82
N GLY A 147 6.23 7.74 4.07
CA GLY A 147 7.40 6.98 4.46
C GLY A 147 7.34 6.59 5.92
N VAL A 148 7.80 5.39 6.26
CA VAL A 148 7.76 4.87 7.63
C VAL A 148 9.16 4.81 8.22
N SER A 149 9.29 5.20 9.49
CA SER A 149 10.55 5.12 10.21
C SER A 149 11.01 3.66 10.39
N PRO A 150 12.33 3.40 10.55
CA PRO A 150 12.85 2.03 10.70
C PRO A 150 12.29 1.26 11.91
N ASP A 151 11.78 1.95 12.93
CA ASP A 151 11.13 1.36 14.11
C ASP A 151 9.62 1.10 13.91
N GLY A 152 9.06 1.51 12.76
CA GLY A 152 7.66 1.36 12.40
C GLY A 152 6.71 2.31 13.13
N CYS A 153 7.23 3.25 13.94
CA CYS A 153 6.43 4.02 14.89
C CYS A 153 6.15 5.46 14.46
N ARG A 154 6.70 5.92 13.33
CA ARG A 154 6.44 7.24 12.77
C ARG A 154 6.13 7.14 11.28
N LEU A 155 5.18 7.96 10.86
CA LEU A 155 4.81 8.11 9.46
C LEU A 155 5.12 9.54 9.01
N ALA A 156 6.03 9.69 8.06
CA ALA A 156 6.28 10.95 7.37
C ALA A 156 5.35 11.05 6.15
N VAL A 157 4.72 12.21 5.96
CA VAL A 157 3.73 12.42 4.90
C VAL A 157 3.95 13.77 4.22
N ALA A 158 4.03 13.78 2.90
CA ALA A 158 3.94 14.99 2.08
C ALA A 158 2.47 15.31 1.83
N ASN A 159 1.98 16.41 2.41
CA ASN A 159 0.55 16.70 2.52
C ASN A 159 0.21 18.15 2.14
N ALA A 160 -0.90 18.33 1.42
CA ALA A 160 -1.59 19.60 1.30
C ALA A 160 -2.94 19.50 2.05
N PRO A 161 -3.35 20.50 2.84
CA PRO A 161 -4.60 20.43 3.60
C PRO A 161 -5.86 20.15 2.76
N ASN A 162 -5.89 20.60 1.50
CA ASN A 162 -7.00 20.42 0.56
C ASN A 162 -6.57 20.63 -0.90
N ASN A 163 -7.49 20.42 -1.86
CA ASN A 163 -7.21 20.54 -3.29
C ASN A 163 -6.85 21.98 -3.72
N ALA A 164 -7.44 23.02 -3.12
CA ALA A 164 -7.09 24.42 -3.40
C ALA A 164 -5.59 24.67 -3.15
N THR A 165 -5.08 24.13 -2.03
CA THR A 165 -3.65 24.21 -1.66
C THR A 165 -2.77 23.22 -2.42
N ASN A 166 -3.36 22.23 -3.11
CA ASN A 166 -2.63 21.26 -3.91
C ASN A 166 -2.38 21.74 -5.35
N HIS A 167 -3.32 22.48 -5.94
CA HIS A 167 -3.38 22.74 -7.39
C HIS A 167 -2.99 24.15 -7.86
N GLN A 168 -2.43 25.03 -7.02
CA GLN A 168 -2.07 26.37 -7.47
C GLN A 168 -0.65 26.43 -8.06
N GLY A 169 -0.59 26.45 -9.40
CA GLY A 169 0.60 26.72 -10.22
C GLY A 169 1.22 28.11 -10.07
N GLU A 170 1.00 28.81 -8.95
CA GLU A 170 1.86 29.90 -8.52
C GLU A 170 3.01 29.28 -7.72
N TYR A 171 4.16 29.09 -8.36
CA TYR A 171 5.39 28.59 -7.75
C TYR A 171 5.80 29.30 -6.44
N ASP A 172 5.22 30.47 -6.16
CA ASP A 172 5.50 31.32 -5.00
C ASP A 172 4.62 31.04 -3.75
N LYS A 173 3.64 30.13 -3.80
CA LYS A 173 2.80 29.77 -2.65
C LYS A 173 2.75 28.26 -2.42
N GLN A 174 3.90 27.65 -2.13
CA GLN A 174 3.97 26.23 -1.76
C GLN A 174 3.32 26.01 -0.39
N PHE A 175 2.14 25.39 -0.37
CA PHE A 175 1.44 24.98 0.88
C PHE A 175 1.61 23.50 1.21
N ARG A 176 2.44 22.77 0.45
CA ARG A 176 2.79 21.38 0.79
C ARG A 176 3.66 21.39 2.03
N THR A 177 3.20 20.67 3.04
CA THR A 177 3.93 20.49 4.29
C THR A 177 4.37 19.05 4.42
N MET A 178 5.52 18.86 5.07
CA MET A 178 5.92 17.54 5.55
C MET A 178 5.45 17.41 6.99
N LYS A 179 4.68 16.37 7.27
CA LYS A 179 4.19 16.06 8.63
C LYS A 179 4.78 14.74 9.08
N VAL A 180 5.04 14.64 10.38
CA VAL A 180 5.39 13.38 11.03
C VAL A 180 4.30 13.03 12.03
N ILE A 181 3.67 11.88 11.83
CA ILE A 181 2.64 11.33 12.72
C ILE A 181 3.31 10.30 13.62
N GLU A 182 3.17 10.48 14.93
CA GLU A 182 3.65 9.52 15.94
C GLU A 182 2.56 8.46 16.17
N LEU A 183 2.86 7.20 15.85
CA LEU A 183 1.89 6.11 15.91
C LEU A 183 1.92 5.39 17.27
N CYS A 184 3.12 5.03 17.75
CA CYS A 184 3.28 4.15 18.92
C CYS A 184 3.23 4.86 20.29
N ARG A 185 3.00 6.18 20.35
CA ARG A 185 2.92 6.84 21.66
C ARG A 185 1.57 6.51 22.31
N PRO A 186 1.52 6.30 23.64
CA PRO A 186 0.26 6.20 24.33
C PRO A 186 -0.53 7.47 24.01
N GLN A 187 -1.67 7.34 23.34
CA GLN A 187 -2.60 8.45 23.26
C GLN A 187 -3.07 8.69 24.69
N GLY A 188 -2.51 9.72 25.33
CA GLY A 188 -2.84 10.07 26.71
C GLY A 188 -4.35 10.18 26.84
N GLY A 189 -4.91 9.43 27.79
CA GLY A 189 -6.34 9.35 28.04
C GLY A 189 -6.97 10.74 28.05
N LYS A 190 -8.01 10.89 27.23
CA LYS A 190 -9.03 11.91 27.47
C LYS A 190 -10.03 11.36 28.48
#